data_AF-A0A0M0JIQ6-F1
#
_entry.id   AF-A0A0M0JIQ6-F1
#
_cell.length_a   1.000
_cell.length_b   1.000
_cell.length_c   1.000
_cell.angle_alpha   90.00
_cell.angle_beta   90.00
_cell.angle_gamma   90.00
#
_symmetry.space_group_name_H-M   'P 1'
#
loop_
_entity.id
_entity.type
_entity.pdbx_description
1 polymer ?
#
loop_
_entity_poly.entity_id
_entity_poly.type
_entity_poly.pdbx_seq_one_letter_code
_entity_poly.pdbx_strand_id
1 'polypeptide(L)'
;METHTKAAVSENGLPDEQTLRAALESAFTAIDGDANAALDSEELARAGFDPELLLTWLDVNRDGKLSRDEFVESLMELYSADRASSMWNQKELQRLQELLSGGSVWGSRTVLRAINAPRFELISLVAVLVTALCYAVGTLPELGNEPRFWLNNVEAVFTVVFLVEYVLRWWSRSFSLKYLLEPTSLIDLLSFAPTLLSVLVTTTTVGPMYDPMLLEGYDGFVPLPDLQDDGFAFLRLARVLRLQRYVQDIRSFRRFEAALGFNPLDVQPYQLEVARVVSSIFTLLFVSSGLIYKVEHLQNEKLPDFFTALYFGLTTLTTVGFGDIVPVTAEGRLVVSVSILAGIAIIPVQLSSLAEAIVNRGSSGATAGAKPLQGYASSATCGLCGATGHSPEANFCYNCAAPL
;
A
#
# COMPACT_ATOMS: atom_id res chain seq x y z
N MET A 1 13.91 -32.06 19.32
CA MET A 1 14.93 -31.66 18.31
C MET A 1 14.18 -31.55 16.99
N GLU A 2 13.37 -30.51 16.86
CA GLU A 2 12.49 -30.29 15.71
C GLU A 2 13.21 -29.36 14.74
N THR A 3 13.53 -29.90 13.56
CA THR A 3 14.17 -29.17 12.47
C THR A 3 13.11 -28.36 11.74
N HIS A 4 13.09 -27.05 11.97
CA HIS A 4 12.40 -26.09 11.10
C HIS A 4 13.10 -26.03 9.73
N THR A 5 12.60 -26.76 8.75
CA THR A 5 13.02 -26.63 7.35
C THR A 5 12.44 -25.36 6.77
N LYS A 6 13.30 -24.34 6.57
CA LYS A 6 12.98 -23.14 5.79
C LYS A 6 12.71 -23.53 4.34
N ALA A 7 11.50 -23.29 3.86
CA ALA A 7 11.18 -23.39 2.44
C ALA A 7 11.90 -22.27 1.66
N ALA A 8 12.69 -22.67 0.66
CA ALA A 8 13.27 -21.78 -0.34
C ALA A 8 12.18 -21.36 -1.33
N VAL A 9 12.09 -20.07 -1.63
CA VAL A 9 11.15 -19.51 -2.62
C VAL A 9 11.94 -19.21 -3.88
N SER A 10 11.51 -19.75 -5.03
CA SER A 10 12.14 -19.51 -6.33
C SER A 10 11.80 -18.10 -6.86
N GLU A 11 12.61 -17.59 -7.80
CA GLU A 11 12.57 -16.22 -8.34
C GLU A 11 11.23 -15.78 -8.98
N ASN A 12 10.27 -16.70 -9.17
CA ASN A 12 8.94 -16.39 -9.71
C ASN A 12 7.84 -16.29 -8.63
N GLY A 13 8.19 -16.37 -7.34
CA GLY A 13 7.22 -16.25 -6.25
C GLY A 13 6.26 -17.45 -6.11
N LEU A 14 6.59 -18.57 -6.76
CA LEU A 14 5.84 -19.83 -6.68
C LEU A 14 6.55 -20.78 -5.69
N PRO A 15 5.78 -21.52 -4.85
CA PRO A 15 6.33 -22.48 -3.90
C PRO A 15 7.06 -23.62 -4.64
N ASP A 16 8.14 -24.12 -4.04
CA ASP A 16 8.88 -25.30 -4.51
C ASP A 16 7.95 -26.54 -4.60
N GLU A 17 8.19 -27.42 -5.56
CA GLU A 17 7.37 -28.60 -5.88
C GLU A 17 7.15 -29.50 -4.64
N GLN A 18 8.19 -29.67 -3.84
CA GLN A 18 8.12 -30.40 -2.56
C GLN A 18 7.24 -29.69 -1.51
N THR A 19 7.25 -28.36 -1.50
CA THR A 19 6.45 -27.55 -0.57
C THR A 19 4.98 -27.58 -0.96
N LEU A 20 4.69 -27.54 -2.26
CA LEU A 20 3.33 -27.67 -2.79
C LEU A 20 2.74 -29.06 -2.48
N ARG A 21 3.52 -30.12 -2.70
CA ARG A 21 3.11 -31.49 -2.39
C ARG A 21 2.76 -31.67 -0.91
N ALA A 22 3.63 -31.20 -0.01
CA ALA A 22 3.38 -31.24 1.44
C ALA A 22 2.13 -30.45 1.86
N ALA A 23 1.87 -29.30 1.21
CA ALA A 23 0.67 -28.50 1.47
C ALA A 23 -0.61 -29.19 0.97
N LEU A 24 -0.57 -29.87 -0.17
CA LEU A 24 -1.68 -30.67 -0.70
C LEU A 24 -2.00 -31.87 0.20
N GLU A 25 -0.99 -32.58 0.68
CA GLU A 25 -1.16 -33.69 1.64
C GLU A 25 -1.76 -33.21 2.97
N SER A 26 -1.33 -32.04 3.46
CA SER A 26 -1.91 -31.42 4.65
C SER A 26 -3.34 -30.94 4.44
N ALA A 27 -3.69 -30.46 3.24
CA ALA A 27 -5.04 -30.05 2.90
C ALA A 27 -5.97 -31.27 2.80
N PHE A 28 -5.50 -32.36 2.19
CA PHE A 28 -6.24 -33.62 2.12
C PHE A 28 -6.61 -34.13 3.51
N THR A 29 -5.63 -34.18 4.42
CA THR A 29 -5.85 -34.61 5.81
C THR A 29 -6.73 -33.66 6.63
N ALA A 30 -6.86 -32.39 6.23
CA ALA A 30 -7.78 -31.46 6.87
C ALA A 30 -9.24 -31.62 6.39
N ILE A 31 -9.44 -32.17 5.19
CA ILE A 31 -10.77 -32.41 4.60
C ILE A 31 -11.29 -33.81 4.98
N ASP A 32 -10.40 -34.79 5.04
CA ASP A 32 -10.64 -36.19 5.45
C ASP A 32 -11.02 -36.24 6.94
N GLY A 33 -12.31 -36.05 7.21
CA GLY A 33 -12.83 -35.86 8.56
C GLY A 33 -13.03 -37.17 9.31
N ASP A 34 -13.18 -38.27 8.59
CA ASP A 34 -13.33 -39.62 9.13
C ASP A 34 -12.03 -40.45 9.10
N ALA A 35 -10.94 -39.89 8.56
CA ALA A 35 -9.61 -40.48 8.44
C ALA A 35 -9.60 -41.81 7.65
N ASN A 36 -10.50 -41.95 6.68
CA ASN A 36 -10.63 -43.14 5.85
C ASN A 36 -9.65 -43.14 4.65
N ALA A 37 -8.83 -42.10 4.50
CA ALA A 37 -7.89 -41.88 3.40
C ALA A 37 -8.52 -41.71 2.00
N ALA A 38 -9.80 -41.35 1.93
CA ALA A 38 -10.57 -41.16 0.71
C ALA A 38 -11.69 -40.11 0.88
N LEU A 39 -11.61 -38.99 0.16
CA LEU A 39 -12.62 -37.93 0.25
C LEU A 39 -13.88 -38.32 -0.52
N ASP A 40 -15.03 -38.24 0.14
CA ASP A 40 -16.33 -38.41 -0.50
C ASP A 40 -17.00 -37.08 -0.88
N SER A 41 -18.12 -37.17 -1.59
CA SER A 41 -18.85 -35.98 -2.05
C SER A 41 -19.42 -35.13 -0.90
N GLU A 42 -19.67 -35.73 0.27
CA GLU A 42 -20.18 -35.03 1.44
C GLU A 42 -19.08 -34.25 2.16
N GLU A 43 -17.88 -34.83 2.27
CA GLU A 43 -16.68 -34.18 2.81
C GLU A 43 -16.19 -33.05 1.92
N LEU A 44 -16.19 -33.25 0.60
CA LEU A 44 -15.89 -32.21 -0.38
C LEU A 44 -16.90 -31.05 -0.30
N ALA A 45 -18.20 -31.36 -0.15
CA ALA A 45 -19.24 -30.35 0.03
C ALA A 45 -19.10 -29.58 1.36
N ARG A 46 -18.74 -30.27 2.47
CA ARG A 46 -18.47 -29.64 3.77
C ARG A 46 -17.25 -28.72 3.72
N ALA A 47 -16.22 -29.09 2.97
CA ALA A 47 -15.08 -28.23 2.67
C ALA A 47 -15.42 -27.09 1.68
N GLY A 48 -16.67 -27.06 1.19
CA GLY A 48 -17.22 -25.99 0.38
C GLY A 48 -16.91 -26.12 -1.10
N PHE A 49 -16.42 -27.25 -1.57
CA PHE A 49 -16.19 -27.50 -2.98
C PHE A 49 -17.44 -28.00 -3.70
N ASP A 50 -17.45 -27.87 -5.04
CA ASP A 50 -18.43 -28.55 -5.88
C ASP A 50 -17.97 -30.01 -6.09
N PRO A 51 -18.66 -31.00 -5.48
CA PRO A 51 -18.21 -32.38 -5.50
C PRO A 51 -18.29 -33.00 -6.90
N GLU A 52 -19.32 -32.63 -7.67
CA GLU A 52 -19.50 -33.16 -9.02
C GLU A 52 -18.37 -32.69 -9.93
N LEU A 53 -17.98 -31.42 -9.82
CA LEU A 53 -16.87 -30.88 -10.59
C LEU A 53 -15.55 -31.55 -10.19
N LEU A 54 -15.17 -31.54 -8.90
CA LEU A 54 -13.88 -32.08 -8.47
C LEU A 54 -13.73 -33.58 -8.75
N LEU A 55 -14.75 -34.39 -8.46
CA LEU A 55 -14.70 -35.82 -8.72
C LEU A 55 -14.64 -36.09 -10.23
N THR A 56 -15.36 -35.35 -11.07
CA THR A 56 -15.28 -35.54 -12.54
C THR A 56 -13.86 -35.38 -13.09
N TRP A 57 -13.03 -34.55 -12.45
CA TRP A 57 -11.69 -34.22 -12.95
C TRP A 57 -10.55 -34.94 -12.23
N LEU A 58 -10.69 -35.19 -10.93
CA LEU A 58 -9.62 -35.74 -10.09
C LEU A 58 -9.83 -37.22 -9.76
N ASP A 59 -11.06 -37.75 -9.82
CA ASP A 59 -11.33 -39.17 -9.61
C ASP A 59 -11.00 -39.95 -10.90
N VAL A 60 -9.73 -40.30 -11.03
CA VAL A 60 -9.17 -41.04 -12.17
C VAL A 60 -9.80 -42.44 -12.27
N ASN A 61 -10.11 -43.05 -11.12
CA ASN A 61 -10.63 -44.42 -11.05
C ASN A 61 -12.16 -44.52 -11.14
N ARG A 62 -12.86 -43.38 -11.09
CA ARG A 62 -14.33 -43.23 -11.18
C ARG A 62 -15.09 -44.05 -10.13
N ASP A 63 -14.54 -44.16 -8.94
CA ASP A 63 -15.17 -44.88 -7.83
C ASP A 63 -16.07 -43.98 -6.95
N GLY A 64 -16.15 -42.69 -7.30
CA GLY A 64 -16.93 -41.68 -6.58
C GLY A 64 -16.26 -41.19 -5.31
N LYS A 65 -14.98 -41.53 -5.11
CA LYS A 65 -14.15 -41.10 -3.99
C LYS A 65 -12.81 -40.58 -4.52
N LEU A 66 -12.10 -39.84 -3.69
CA LEU A 66 -10.81 -39.29 -4.06
C LEU A 66 -9.74 -39.73 -3.08
N SER A 67 -8.83 -40.61 -3.52
CA SER A 67 -7.69 -41.01 -2.70
C SER A 67 -6.68 -39.88 -2.55
N ARG A 68 -5.83 -39.99 -1.52
CA ARG A 68 -4.75 -39.02 -1.27
C ARG A 68 -3.83 -38.84 -2.48
N ASP A 69 -3.45 -39.94 -3.10
CA ASP A 69 -2.51 -39.93 -4.22
C ASP A 69 -3.16 -39.33 -5.46
N GLU A 70 -4.43 -39.64 -5.75
CA GLU A 70 -5.18 -39.00 -6.84
C GLU A 70 -5.34 -37.49 -6.61
N PHE A 71 -5.71 -37.07 -5.40
CA PHE A 71 -5.85 -35.65 -5.08
C PHE A 71 -4.53 -34.89 -5.27
N VAL A 72 -3.42 -35.44 -4.78
CA VAL A 72 -2.10 -34.79 -4.85
C VAL A 72 -1.56 -34.83 -6.28
N GLU A 73 -1.54 -35.99 -6.94
CA GLU A 73 -0.94 -36.13 -8.26
C GLU A 73 -1.73 -35.40 -9.34
N SER A 74 -3.06 -35.45 -9.33
CA SER A 74 -3.87 -34.74 -10.32
C SER A 74 -3.77 -33.21 -10.16
N LEU A 75 -3.66 -32.69 -8.92
CA LEU A 75 -3.44 -31.25 -8.70
C LEU A 75 -2.01 -30.83 -9.05
N MET A 76 -1.02 -31.69 -8.86
CA MET A 76 0.37 -31.46 -9.28
C MET A 76 0.52 -31.48 -10.81
N GLU A 77 -0.17 -32.40 -11.50
CA GLU A 77 -0.22 -32.48 -12.95
C GLU A 77 -0.90 -31.23 -13.55
N LEU A 78 -2.00 -30.77 -12.95
CA LEU A 78 -2.66 -29.52 -13.34
C LEU A 78 -1.79 -28.27 -13.11
N TYR A 79 -0.96 -28.27 -12.06
CA TYR A 79 -0.02 -27.19 -11.76
C TYR A 79 1.15 -27.13 -12.76
N SER A 80 1.66 -28.30 -13.20
CA SER A 80 2.78 -28.37 -14.14
C SER A 80 2.41 -28.13 -15.62
N ALA A 81 1.13 -28.29 -16.00
CA ALA A 81 0.67 -28.26 -17.38
C ALA A 81 0.41 -26.86 -18.00
N ASP A 82 0.64 -25.74 -17.29
CA ASP A 82 0.34 -24.36 -17.74
C ASP A 82 -1.10 -24.15 -18.29
N ARG A 83 -2.02 -25.08 -17.95
CA ARG A 83 -3.41 -25.18 -18.43
C ARG A 83 -4.45 -24.67 -17.43
N ALA A 84 -4.00 -24.18 -16.27
CA ALA A 84 -4.88 -23.82 -15.16
C ALA A 84 -5.69 -22.54 -15.39
N SER A 85 -5.31 -21.67 -16.34
CA SER A 85 -5.90 -20.34 -16.49
C SER A 85 -7.30 -20.31 -17.14
N SER A 86 -7.75 -21.40 -17.79
CA SER A 86 -9.05 -21.45 -18.48
C SER A 86 -10.10 -22.35 -17.83
N MET A 87 -9.75 -23.16 -16.82
CA MET A 87 -10.62 -24.24 -16.32
C MET A 87 -11.26 -23.98 -14.95
N TRP A 88 -10.73 -23.05 -14.16
CA TRP A 88 -11.22 -22.78 -12.81
C TRP A 88 -11.84 -21.40 -12.74
N ASN A 89 -13.03 -21.27 -12.13
CA ASN A 89 -13.56 -19.96 -11.81
C ASN A 89 -12.70 -19.32 -10.70
N GLN A 90 -12.62 -17.99 -10.67
CA GLN A 90 -11.78 -17.28 -9.68
C GLN A 90 -12.05 -17.70 -8.22
N LYS A 91 -13.29 -18.09 -7.90
CA LYS A 91 -13.68 -18.57 -6.56
C LYS A 91 -13.01 -19.87 -6.16
N GLU A 92 -12.75 -20.78 -7.10
CA GLU A 92 -12.23 -22.12 -6.81
C GLU A 92 -10.70 -22.10 -6.69
N LEU A 93 -10.03 -21.34 -7.57
CA LEU A 93 -8.61 -20.98 -7.43
C LEU A 93 -8.35 -20.29 -6.08
N GLN A 94 -9.25 -19.41 -5.67
CA GLN A 94 -9.17 -18.72 -4.39
C GLN A 94 -9.31 -19.71 -3.23
N ARG A 95 -10.23 -20.69 -3.28
CA ARG A 95 -10.40 -21.72 -2.23
C ARG A 95 -9.23 -22.71 -2.13
N LEU A 96 -8.68 -23.14 -3.26
CA LEU A 96 -7.46 -23.95 -3.30
C LEU A 96 -6.28 -23.19 -2.67
N GLN A 97 -6.11 -21.90 -2.97
CA GLN A 97 -5.16 -21.05 -2.26
C GLN A 97 -5.48 -20.89 -0.77
N GLU A 98 -6.76 -20.87 -0.38
CA GLU A 98 -7.18 -20.76 1.03
C GLU A 98 -6.84 -21.99 1.87
N LEU A 99 -6.87 -23.19 1.27
CA LEU A 99 -6.48 -24.46 1.90
C LEU A 99 -4.96 -24.67 1.88
N LEU A 100 -4.31 -24.35 0.77
CA LEU A 100 -2.85 -24.42 0.64
C LEU A 100 -2.11 -23.39 1.50
N SER A 101 -2.78 -22.29 1.85
CA SER A 101 -2.25 -21.28 2.79
C SER A 101 -2.51 -21.62 4.27
N GLY A 102 -2.81 -22.89 4.58
CA GLY A 102 -2.95 -23.41 5.94
C GLY A 102 -1.94 -22.76 6.90
N GLY A 103 -2.43 -21.84 7.73
CA GLY A 103 -1.58 -20.97 8.56
C GLY A 103 -1.98 -19.48 8.61
N SER A 104 -3.13 -19.06 8.06
CA SER A 104 -3.63 -17.71 8.32
C SER A 104 -4.27 -17.66 9.71
N VAL A 105 -3.73 -16.83 10.62
CA VAL A 105 -4.24 -16.61 11.98
C VAL A 105 -5.76 -16.38 11.96
N TRP A 106 -6.51 -17.04 12.85
CA TRP A 106 -7.98 -16.93 12.90
C TRP A 106 -8.44 -15.46 12.92
N GLY A 107 -9.30 -15.07 11.98
CA GLY A 107 -9.78 -13.68 11.83
C GLY A 107 -8.89 -12.74 10.99
N SER A 108 -7.67 -13.14 10.63
CA SER A 108 -6.72 -12.33 9.86
C SER A 108 -7.27 -11.84 8.52
N ARG A 109 -8.05 -12.67 7.80
CA ARG A 109 -8.63 -12.32 6.50
C ARG A 109 -9.72 -11.24 6.61
N THR A 110 -10.55 -11.30 7.66
CA THR A 110 -11.60 -10.29 7.89
C THR A 110 -10.98 -8.94 8.25
N VAL A 111 -9.96 -8.94 9.11
CA VAL A 111 -9.20 -7.74 9.47
C VAL A 111 -8.44 -7.19 8.26
N LEU A 112 -7.80 -8.04 7.46
CA LEU A 112 -7.11 -7.63 6.24
C LEU A 112 -8.07 -6.99 5.23
N ARG A 113 -9.27 -7.56 5.04
CA ARG A 113 -10.31 -6.99 4.17
C ARG A 113 -10.80 -5.63 4.69
N ALA A 114 -11.00 -5.49 6.00
CA ALA A 114 -11.43 -4.23 6.60
C ALA A 114 -10.37 -3.12 6.47
N ILE A 115 -9.09 -3.45 6.70
CA ILE A 115 -7.97 -2.49 6.61
C ILE A 115 -7.66 -2.11 5.16
N ASN A 116 -7.84 -3.02 4.21
CA ASN A 116 -7.67 -2.74 2.78
C ASN A 116 -8.93 -2.17 2.13
N ALA A 117 -9.97 -1.84 2.91
CA ALA A 117 -11.16 -1.22 2.38
C ALA A 117 -10.83 0.20 1.89
N PRO A 118 -11.34 0.61 0.70
CA PRO A 118 -11.10 1.95 0.15
C PRO A 118 -11.35 3.10 1.15
N ARG A 119 -12.46 3.00 1.90
CA ARG A 119 -12.83 4.02 2.89
C ARG A 119 -11.83 4.12 4.04
N PHE A 120 -11.28 2.99 4.49
CA PHE A 120 -10.28 2.98 5.54
C PHE A 120 -8.96 3.59 5.06
N GLU A 121 -8.56 3.29 3.83
CA GLU A 121 -7.41 3.92 3.17
C GLU A 121 -7.58 5.45 3.10
N LEU A 122 -8.76 5.94 2.72
CA LEU A 122 -9.06 7.38 2.70
C LEU A 122 -9.01 8.02 4.09
N ILE A 123 -9.56 7.35 5.12
CA ILE A 123 -9.51 7.85 6.50
C ILE A 123 -8.06 7.94 6.99
N SER A 124 -7.23 6.92 6.72
CA SER A 124 -5.81 6.92 7.09
C SER A 124 -5.05 8.04 6.37
N LEU A 125 -5.35 8.29 5.09
CA LEU A 125 -4.80 9.41 4.33
C LEU A 125 -5.19 10.78 4.92
N VAL A 126 -6.47 10.99 5.20
CA VAL A 126 -6.97 12.24 5.80
C VAL A 126 -6.35 12.45 7.18
N ALA A 127 -6.21 11.39 7.98
CA ALA A 127 -5.50 11.45 9.26
C ALA A 127 -4.06 11.93 9.10
N VAL A 128 -3.32 11.46 8.09
CA VAL A 128 -1.95 11.95 7.82
C VAL A 128 -1.95 13.45 7.52
N LEU A 129 -2.85 13.92 6.65
CA LEU A 129 -2.96 15.35 6.33
C LEU A 129 -3.38 16.21 7.54
N VAL A 130 -4.29 15.70 8.37
CA VAL A 130 -4.70 16.36 9.61
C VAL A 130 -3.53 16.47 10.58
N THR A 131 -2.77 15.39 10.79
CA THR A 131 -1.57 15.45 11.66
C THR A 131 -0.50 16.39 11.12
N ALA A 132 -0.32 16.46 9.80
CA ALA A 132 0.59 17.41 9.17
C ALA A 132 0.15 18.86 9.40
N LEU A 133 -1.15 19.13 9.33
CA LEU A 133 -1.72 20.44 9.62
C LEU A 133 -1.62 20.77 11.12
N CYS A 134 -1.90 19.83 12.02
CA CYS A 134 -1.73 20.01 13.46
C CYS A 134 -0.31 20.43 13.81
N TYR A 135 0.68 19.75 13.22
CA TYR A 135 2.09 20.11 13.38
C TYR A 135 2.36 21.54 12.93
N ALA A 136 1.94 21.90 11.71
CA ALA A 136 2.14 23.25 11.16
C ALA A 136 1.49 24.33 12.02
N VAL A 137 0.23 24.15 12.40
CA VAL A 137 -0.52 25.09 13.26
C VAL A 137 0.11 25.20 14.64
N GLY A 138 0.61 24.09 15.19
CA GLY A 138 1.29 24.08 16.48
C GLY A 138 2.55 24.95 16.53
N THR A 139 3.15 25.30 15.38
CA THR A 139 4.33 26.17 15.33
C THR A 139 4.01 27.66 15.44
N LEU A 140 2.73 28.05 15.37
CA LEU A 140 2.35 29.46 15.40
C LEU A 140 2.75 30.12 16.73
N PRO A 141 3.48 31.24 16.72
CA PRO A 141 3.96 31.89 17.94
C PRO A 141 2.82 32.50 18.76
N GLU A 142 1.72 32.87 18.11
CA GLU A 142 0.52 33.44 18.76
C GLU A 142 -0.34 32.39 19.49
N LEU A 143 -0.04 31.10 19.29
CA LEU A 143 -0.85 30.01 19.82
C LEU A 143 -0.55 29.78 21.30
N GLY A 144 -1.55 30.02 22.16
CA GLY A 144 -1.44 29.77 23.61
C GLY A 144 -1.33 28.29 23.99
N ASN A 145 -1.09 28.01 25.27
CA ASN A 145 -0.84 26.65 25.78
C ASN A 145 -2.03 25.70 25.62
N GLU A 146 -3.26 26.20 25.82
CA GLU A 146 -4.50 25.39 25.71
C GLU A 146 -4.70 24.80 24.30
N PRO A 147 -4.71 25.60 23.21
CA PRO A 147 -4.78 25.03 21.86
C PRO A 147 -3.62 24.09 21.52
N ARG A 148 -2.39 24.39 21.96
CA ARG A 148 -1.22 23.52 21.74
C ARG A 148 -1.41 22.16 22.40
N PHE A 149 -1.95 22.13 23.61
CA PHE A 149 -2.30 20.90 24.32
C PHE A 149 -3.26 20.03 23.50
N TRP A 150 -4.35 20.61 22.98
CA TRP A 150 -5.31 19.86 22.15
C TRP A 150 -4.70 19.34 20.85
N LEU A 151 -3.88 20.13 20.16
CA LEU A 151 -3.18 19.70 18.95
C LEU A 151 -2.26 18.49 19.22
N ASN A 152 -1.49 18.54 20.31
CA ASN A 152 -0.61 17.46 20.72
C ASN A 152 -1.40 16.18 21.07
N ASN A 153 -2.55 16.30 21.72
CA ASN A 153 -3.43 15.16 22.01
C ASN A 153 -4.00 14.53 20.73
N VAL A 154 -4.43 15.35 19.76
CA VAL A 154 -4.90 14.86 18.46
C VAL A 154 -3.79 14.10 17.74
N GLU A 155 -2.56 14.63 17.72
CA GLU A 155 -1.41 13.90 17.17
C GLU A 155 -1.15 12.57 17.87
N ALA A 156 -1.23 12.54 19.20
CA ALA A 156 -1.03 11.33 19.99
C ALA A 156 -2.09 10.26 19.65
N VAL A 157 -3.37 10.65 19.58
CA VAL A 157 -4.48 9.75 19.21
C VAL A 157 -4.25 9.16 17.82
N PHE A 158 -3.93 9.98 16.82
CA PHE A 158 -3.65 9.46 15.48
C PHE A 158 -2.40 8.57 15.43
N THR A 159 -1.39 8.86 16.24
CA THR A 159 -0.20 8.01 16.36
C THR A 159 -0.58 6.62 16.89
N VAL A 160 -1.43 6.54 17.91
CA VAL A 160 -1.95 5.25 18.43
C VAL A 160 -2.75 4.53 17.35
N VAL A 161 -3.62 5.23 16.61
CA VAL A 161 -4.37 4.64 15.51
C VAL A 161 -3.43 4.06 14.44
N PHE A 162 -2.36 4.77 14.08
CA PHE A 162 -1.38 4.31 13.10
C PHE A 162 -0.55 3.12 13.58
N LEU A 163 -0.21 3.09 14.87
CA LEU A 163 0.44 1.93 15.50
C LEU A 163 -0.47 0.71 15.46
N VAL A 164 -1.74 0.87 15.84
CA VAL A 164 -2.73 -0.22 15.80
C VAL A 164 -2.95 -0.70 14.37
N GLU A 165 -3.10 0.20 13.40
CA GLU A 165 -3.19 -0.15 11.97
C GLU A 165 -1.98 -0.99 11.53
N TYR A 166 -0.77 -0.58 11.91
CA TYR A 166 0.46 -1.29 11.57
C TYR A 166 0.53 -2.69 12.19
N VAL A 167 0.22 -2.80 13.49
CA VAL A 167 0.22 -4.07 14.22
C VAL A 167 -0.82 -5.02 13.64
N LEU A 168 -2.02 -4.54 13.31
CA LEU A 168 -3.06 -5.36 12.70
C LEU A 168 -2.63 -5.87 11.31
N ARG A 169 -1.93 -5.07 10.51
CA ARG A 169 -1.37 -5.53 9.23
C ARG A 169 -0.27 -6.55 9.42
N TRP A 170 0.63 -6.33 10.37
CA TRP A 170 1.69 -7.29 10.69
C TRP A 170 1.12 -8.63 11.19
N TRP A 171 0.11 -8.57 12.06
CA TRP A 171 -0.65 -9.73 12.55
C TRP A 171 -1.38 -10.46 11.42
N SER A 172 -2.01 -9.73 10.49
CA SER A 172 -2.70 -10.31 9.35
C SER A 172 -1.79 -11.08 8.39
N ARG A 173 -0.48 -10.86 8.48
CA ARG A 173 0.59 -11.58 7.75
C ARG A 173 1.36 -12.54 8.65
N SER A 174 0.72 -13.04 9.70
CA SER A 174 1.28 -14.03 10.65
C SER A 174 2.62 -13.58 11.26
N PHE A 175 2.75 -12.29 11.57
CA PHE A 175 3.95 -11.69 12.16
C PHE A 175 5.27 -11.94 11.40
N SER A 176 5.21 -12.06 10.07
CA SER A 176 6.41 -12.23 9.25
C SER A 176 7.42 -11.09 9.45
N LEU A 177 8.67 -11.41 9.81
CA LEU A 177 9.74 -10.40 9.92
C LEU A 177 10.09 -9.76 8.58
N LYS A 178 9.81 -10.47 7.46
CA LYS A 178 9.99 -9.91 6.11
C LYS A 178 9.10 -8.69 5.89
N TYR A 179 7.90 -8.68 6.49
CA TYR A 179 6.98 -7.56 6.39
C TYR A 179 7.59 -6.27 6.92
N LEU A 180 8.28 -6.32 8.06
CA LEU A 180 8.88 -5.13 8.69
C LEU A 180 9.93 -4.44 7.80
N LEU A 181 10.54 -5.18 6.86
CA LEU A 181 11.56 -4.68 5.93
C LEU A 181 10.99 -4.31 4.55
N GLU A 182 9.69 -4.52 4.30
CA GLU A 182 9.05 -4.09 3.06
C GLU A 182 9.03 -2.55 2.99
N PRO A 183 9.36 -1.93 1.84
CA PRO A 183 9.41 -0.46 1.71
C PRO A 183 8.12 0.26 2.15
N THR A 184 6.95 -0.33 1.88
CA THR A 184 5.65 0.20 2.30
C THR A 184 5.44 0.13 3.81
N SER A 185 5.89 -0.97 4.42
CA SER A 185 5.84 -1.16 5.87
C SER A 185 6.80 -0.22 6.57
N LEU A 186 7.99 0.02 6.02
CA LEU A 186 8.96 0.99 6.57
C LEU A 186 8.38 2.41 6.61
N ILE A 187 7.64 2.83 5.57
CA ILE A 187 6.93 4.11 5.56
C ILE A 187 5.89 4.17 6.69
N ASP A 188 5.15 3.08 6.90
CA ASP A 188 4.18 3.00 7.99
C ASP A 188 4.85 3.01 9.37
N LEU A 189 5.99 2.34 9.53
CA LEU A 189 6.79 2.34 10.76
C LEU A 189 7.33 3.75 11.08
N LEU A 190 7.88 4.44 10.10
CA LEU A 190 8.37 5.82 10.21
C LEU A 190 7.29 6.80 10.70
N SER A 191 6.01 6.49 10.48
CA SER A 191 4.92 7.38 10.88
C SER A 191 4.70 7.45 12.41
N PHE A 192 4.96 6.36 13.14
CA PHE A 192 4.77 6.31 14.61
C PHE A 192 6.06 6.06 15.39
N ALA A 193 7.12 5.58 14.74
CA ALA A 193 8.41 5.31 15.36
C ALA A 193 9.01 6.52 16.12
N PRO A 194 8.94 7.78 15.61
CA PRO A 194 9.46 8.92 16.34
C PRO A 194 8.80 9.15 17.70
N THR A 195 7.48 8.97 17.77
CA THR A 195 6.72 9.13 19.02
C THR A 195 7.00 7.96 19.96
N LEU A 196 7.10 6.74 19.43
CA LEU A 196 7.49 5.58 20.23
C LEU A 196 8.88 5.76 20.83
N LEU A 197 9.82 6.32 20.04
CA LEU A 197 11.17 6.63 20.48
C LEU A 197 11.18 7.75 21.53
N SER A 198 10.44 8.85 21.34
CA SER A 198 10.35 9.93 22.34
C SER A 198 9.78 9.41 23.66
N VAL A 199 8.69 8.64 23.63
CA VAL A 199 8.13 8.02 24.84
C VAL A 199 9.13 7.07 25.51
N LEU A 200 9.84 6.25 24.73
CA LEU A 200 10.86 5.33 25.25
C LEU A 200 12.02 6.09 25.90
N VAL A 201 12.52 7.15 25.26
CA VAL A 201 13.59 7.99 25.81
C VAL A 201 13.11 8.67 27.08
N THR A 202 11.96 9.36 27.04
CA THR A 202 11.43 10.06 28.22
C THR A 202 11.23 9.12 29.40
N THR A 203 10.70 7.91 29.19
CA THR A 203 10.48 6.93 30.26
C THR A 203 11.78 6.32 30.79
N THR A 204 12.80 6.10 29.96
CA THR A 204 14.03 5.40 30.35
C THR A 204 15.16 6.33 30.82
N THR A 205 15.25 7.55 30.29
CA THR A 205 16.34 8.49 30.60
C THR A 205 15.91 9.61 31.52
N VAL A 206 14.73 10.19 31.29
CA VAL A 206 14.25 11.36 32.04
C VAL A 206 13.35 10.93 33.22
N GLY A 207 12.55 9.88 33.05
CA GLY A 207 11.68 9.28 34.08
C GLY A 207 12.39 8.95 35.40
N PRO A 208 13.58 8.31 35.37
CA PRO A 208 14.34 8.03 36.60
C PRO A 208 15.06 9.26 37.18
N MET A 209 15.16 10.36 36.42
CA MET A 209 15.76 11.63 36.85
C MET A 209 14.77 12.48 37.66
N TYR A 210 13.46 12.26 37.51
CA TYR A 210 12.44 12.84 38.37
C TYR A 210 12.25 11.98 39.63
N ASP A 211 12.34 12.61 40.80
CA ASP A 211 12.20 11.96 42.09
C ASP A 211 10.79 11.30 42.22
N PRO A 212 10.68 9.99 42.49
CA PRO A 212 9.40 9.32 42.73
C PRO A 212 8.58 9.95 43.88
N MET A 213 9.15 10.85 44.68
CA MET A 213 8.48 11.60 45.74
C MET A 213 7.42 12.62 45.25
N LEU A 214 7.37 12.99 43.97
CA LEU A 214 6.32 13.89 43.41
C LEU A 214 5.05 13.16 42.93
N LEU A 215 5.04 11.82 42.94
CA LEU A 215 3.91 11.00 42.46
C LEU A 215 2.83 10.71 43.52
N GLU A 216 3.03 11.08 44.79
CA GLU A 216 2.04 10.83 45.86
C GLU A 216 0.83 11.78 45.84
N GLY A 217 0.82 12.81 44.98
CA GLY A 217 -0.24 13.83 44.97
C GLY A 217 -0.86 14.10 43.59
N TYR A 218 -0.61 13.26 42.59
CA TYR A 218 -1.03 13.53 41.23
C TYR A 218 -2.20 12.62 40.81
N ASP A 219 -3.35 13.24 40.55
CA ASP A 219 -4.61 12.60 40.18
C ASP A 219 -4.53 11.93 38.79
N GLY A 220 -3.81 10.82 38.69
CA GLY A 220 -4.01 9.76 37.69
C GLY A 220 -3.72 10.07 36.21
N PHE A 221 -3.38 11.29 35.81
CA PHE A 221 -3.13 11.63 34.40
C PHE A 221 -1.69 12.11 34.18
N VAL A 222 -0.74 11.18 34.00
CA VAL A 222 0.61 11.55 33.53
C VAL A 222 0.46 12.27 32.18
N PRO A 223 0.73 13.58 32.09
CA PRO A 223 0.63 14.27 30.83
C PRO A 223 1.68 13.67 29.92
N LEU A 224 1.28 13.34 28.69
CA LEU A 224 2.25 12.94 27.67
C LEU A 224 3.33 14.03 27.62
N PRO A 225 4.63 13.66 27.54
CA PRO A 225 5.72 14.65 27.44
C PRO A 225 5.40 15.67 26.36
N ASP A 226 5.86 16.91 26.52
CA ASP A 226 5.61 17.96 25.53
C ASP A 226 6.21 17.56 24.19
N LEU A 227 5.35 16.95 23.38
CA LEU A 227 5.68 16.22 22.18
C LEU A 227 6.36 17.15 21.15
N GLN A 228 6.29 18.46 21.29
CA GLN A 228 6.78 19.41 20.31
C GLN A 228 8.28 19.74 20.45
N ASP A 229 8.87 19.56 21.63
CA ASP A 229 10.27 19.94 21.90
C ASP A 229 11.25 18.79 22.19
N ASP A 230 10.78 17.54 22.09
CA ASP A 230 11.56 16.31 22.38
C ASP A 230 12.78 16.03 21.46
N GLY A 231 13.23 16.96 20.64
CA GLY A 231 14.34 16.77 19.70
C GLY A 231 14.01 15.83 18.53
N PHE A 232 13.16 14.82 18.72
CA PHE A 232 12.71 13.85 17.70
C PHE A 232 11.41 14.27 16.99
N ALA A 233 10.78 15.38 17.41
CA ALA A 233 9.53 15.85 16.84
C ALA A 233 9.62 16.06 15.31
N PHE A 234 10.77 16.51 14.80
CA PHE A 234 10.98 16.71 13.36
C PHE A 234 10.90 15.40 12.56
N LEU A 235 11.21 14.25 13.15
CA LEU A 235 11.08 12.96 12.46
C LEU A 235 9.61 12.63 12.16
N ARG A 236 8.65 13.25 12.86
CA ARG A 236 7.22 13.11 12.54
C ARG A 236 6.85 13.72 11.20
N LEU A 237 7.67 14.64 10.64
CA LEU A 237 7.48 15.14 9.28
C LEU A 237 7.51 14.00 8.24
N ALA A 238 8.24 12.92 8.54
CA ALA A 238 8.32 11.73 7.71
C ALA A 238 6.95 11.03 7.56
N ARG A 239 5.96 11.30 8.43
CA ARG A 239 4.58 10.77 8.30
C ARG A 239 3.97 11.09 6.94
N VAL A 240 4.27 12.25 6.38
CA VAL A 240 3.77 12.67 5.06
C VAL A 240 4.29 11.76 3.93
N LEU A 241 5.38 11.02 4.14
CA LEU A 241 5.83 9.99 3.20
C LEU A 241 4.77 8.88 3.00
N ARG A 242 3.82 8.68 3.93
CA ARG A 242 2.67 7.78 3.72
C ARG A 242 1.83 8.16 2.51
N LEU A 243 1.81 9.43 2.10
CA LEU A 243 1.14 9.85 0.86
C LEU A 243 1.63 9.07 -0.35
N GLN A 244 2.92 8.72 -0.38
CA GLN A 244 3.52 7.99 -1.49
C GLN A 244 2.91 6.60 -1.66
N ARG A 245 2.43 5.96 -0.58
CA ARG A 245 1.81 4.63 -0.64
C ARG A 245 0.58 4.58 -1.55
N TYR A 246 -0.17 5.69 -1.65
CA TYR A 246 -1.40 5.78 -2.44
C TYR A 246 -1.14 5.97 -3.94
N VAL A 247 0.04 6.46 -4.31
CA VAL A 247 0.45 6.78 -5.70
C VAL A 247 1.55 5.85 -6.25
N GLN A 248 1.84 4.76 -5.53
CA GLN A 248 2.86 3.78 -5.92
C GLN A 248 2.43 2.89 -7.10
N ASP A 249 1.17 2.43 -7.12
CA ASP A 249 0.63 1.50 -8.12
C ASP A 249 -0.79 1.93 -8.53
N ILE A 250 -1.17 1.64 -9.77
CA ILE A 250 -2.51 1.91 -10.31
C ILE A 250 -3.60 1.22 -9.49
N ARG A 251 -3.33 0.05 -8.92
CA ARG A 251 -4.28 -0.67 -8.05
C ARG A 251 -4.55 0.07 -6.75
N SER A 252 -3.53 0.68 -6.15
CA SER A 252 -3.67 1.50 -4.94
C SER A 252 -4.40 2.80 -5.26
N PHE A 253 -4.05 3.43 -6.38
CA PHE A 253 -4.68 4.67 -6.82
C PHE A 253 -6.15 4.50 -7.19
N ARG A 254 -6.52 3.41 -7.89
CA ARG A 254 -7.92 3.07 -8.16
C ARG A 254 -8.74 2.82 -6.90
N ARG A 255 -8.14 2.21 -5.87
CA ARG A 255 -8.81 2.04 -4.56
C ARG A 255 -9.06 3.38 -3.91
N PHE A 256 -8.08 4.27 -3.93
CA PHE A 256 -8.22 5.64 -3.44
C PHE A 256 -9.33 6.40 -4.18
N GLU A 257 -9.35 6.38 -5.52
CA GLU A 257 -10.41 7.05 -6.29
C GLU A 257 -11.79 6.43 -6.05
N ALA A 258 -11.89 5.11 -5.90
CA ALA A 258 -13.12 4.45 -5.50
C ALA A 258 -13.60 4.88 -4.10
N ALA A 259 -12.68 5.20 -3.19
CA ALA A 259 -13.03 5.72 -1.86
C ALA A 259 -13.63 7.12 -1.92
N LEU A 260 -13.21 7.94 -2.89
CA LEU A 260 -13.75 9.27 -3.17
C LEU A 260 -15.10 9.23 -3.90
N GLY A 261 -15.55 8.05 -4.34
CA GLY A 261 -16.80 7.87 -5.07
C GLY A 261 -16.67 7.95 -6.59
N PHE A 262 -15.44 7.94 -7.13
CA PHE A 262 -15.23 7.81 -8.57
C PHE A 262 -15.29 6.35 -9.01
N ASN A 263 -15.59 6.11 -10.28
CA ASN A 263 -15.56 4.75 -10.82
C ASN A 263 -14.10 4.30 -11.02
N PRO A 264 -13.67 3.17 -10.43
CA PRO A 264 -12.30 2.68 -10.54
C PRO A 264 -11.91 2.25 -11.96
N LEU A 265 -12.87 2.16 -12.88
CA LEU A 265 -12.64 1.83 -14.29
C LEU A 265 -12.34 3.05 -15.16
N ASP A 266 -12.70 4.25 -14.70
CA ASP A 266 -12.50 5.51 -15.44
C ASP A 266 -11.09 6.08 -15.22
N VAL A 267 -10.32 5.47 -14.31
CA VAL A 267 -9.00 5.93 -13.89
C VAL A 267 -7.96 5.70 -14.97
N GLN A 268 -7.45 6.79 -15.53
CA GLN A 268 -6.45 6.77 -16.59
C GLN A 268 -5.03 6.82 -16.01
N PRO A 269 -4.02 6.23 -16.70
CA PRO A 269 -2.64 6.22 -16.23
C PRO A 269 -2.05 7.62 -15.96
N TYR A 270 -2.44 8.63 -16.73
CA TYR A 270 -1.94 10.00 -16.54
C TYR A 270 -2.37 10.61 -15.19
N GLN A 271 -3.54 10.23 -14.65
CA GLN A 271 -4.02 10.76 -13.35
C GLN A 271 -3.11 10.29 -12.22
N LEU A 272 -2.66 9.04 -12.28
CA LEU A 272 -1.68 8.49 -11.34
C LEU A 272 -0.35 9.25 -11.43
N GLU A 273 0.15 9.51 -12.64
CA GLU A 273 1.41 10.25 -12.83
C GLU A 273 1.30 11.68 -12.27
N VAL A 274 0.20 12.38 -12.53
CA VAL A 274 -0.06 13.71 -11.94
C VAL A 274 -0.11 13.62 -10.41
N ALA A 275 -0.83 12.65 -9.86
CA ALA A 275 -0.93 12.46 -8.41
C ALA A 275 0.45 12.18 -7.78
N ARG A 276 1.31 11.42 -8.47
CA ARG A 276 2.69 11.13 -8.02
C ARG A 276 3.54 12.39 -7.99
N VAL A 277 3.49 13.22 -9.02
CA VAL A 277 4.21 14.52 -9.07
C VAL A 277 3.74 15.44 -7.95
N VAL A 278 2.43 15.65 -7.84
CA VAL A 278 1.84 16.56 -6.83
C VAL A 278 2.15 16.10 -5.41
N SER A 279 1.96 14.80 -5.11
CA SER A 279 2.27 14.25 -3.79
C SER A 279 3.75 14.32 -3.46
N SER A 280 4.64 14.12 -4.43
CA SER A 280 6.10 14.23 -4.23
C SER A 280 6.54 15.66 -3.97
N ILE A 281 6.01 16.63 -4.71
CA ILE A 281 6.27 18.06 -4.46
C ILE A 281 5.77 18.47 -3.08
N PHE A 282 4.54 18.09 -2.73
CA PHE A 282 3.98 18.36 -1.40
C PHE A 282 4.84 17.75 -0.29
N THR A 283 5.25 16.49 -0.45
CA THR A 283 6.08 15.80 0.54
C THR A 283 7.44 16.49 0.70
N LEU A 284 8.10 16.83 -0.41
CA LEU A 284 9.39 17.53 -0.39
C LEU A 284 9.27 18.90 0.28
N LEU A 285 8.28 19.71 -0.11
CA LEU A 285 8.02 21.02 0.49
C LEU A 285 7.73 20.90 1.99
N PHE A 286 6.84 20.00 2.39
CA PHE A 286 6.47 19.83 3.79
C PHE A 286 7.64 19.40 4.67
N VAL A 287 8.40 18.38 4.24
CA VAL A 287 9.55 17.86 4.98
C VAL A 287 10.67 18.89 5.05
N SER A 288 11.05 19.49 3.91
CA SER A 288 12.11 20.52 3.89
C SER A 288 11.76 21.73 4.75
N SER A 289 10.52 22.24 4.65
CA SER A 289 10.07 23.39 5.45
C SER A 289 10.08 23.10 6.94
N GLY A 290 9.64 21.90 7.34
CA GLY A 290 9.65 21.51 8.75
C GLY A 290 11.08 21.32 9.30
N LEU A 291 12.00 20.79 8.50
CA LEU A 291 13.41 20.67 8.88
C LEU A 291 14.08 22.05 9.01
N ILE A 292 13.85 22.94 8.05
CA ILE A 292 14.38 24.32 8.07
C ILE A 292 13.83 25.07 9.28
N TYR A 293 12.52 24.99 9.52
CA TYR A 293 11.90 25.56 10.71
C TYR A 293 12.62 25.06 11.97
N LYS A 294 12.78 23.74 12.16
CA LYS A 294 13.36 23.22 13.40
C LYS A 294 14.79 23.72 13.65
N VAL A 295 15.62 23.88 12.62
CA VAL A 295 17.03 24.31 12.78
C VAL A 295 17.21 25.83 12.79
N GLU A 296 16.32 26.60 12.15
CA GLU A 296 16.47 28.06 12.01
C GLU A 296 15.60 28.89 12.96
N HIS A 297 14.42 28.40 13.39
CA HIS A 297 13.42 29.25 14.07
C HIS A 297 13.90 29.94 15.35
N LEU A 298 14.88 29.36 16.06
CA LEU A 298 15.45 29.95 17.27
C LEU A 298 16.51 31.03 16.99
N GLN A 299 17.11 31.04 15.80
CA GLN A 299 18.25 31.91 15.45
C GLN A 299 17.88 32.95 14.37
N ASN A 300 16.85 32.68 13.59
CA ASN A 300 16.46 33.49 12.45
C ASN A 300 15.10 34.13 12.70
N GLU A 301 15.10 35.41 13.07
CA GLU A 301 13.86 36.18 13.34
C GLU A 301 12.92 36.23 12.13
N LYS A 302 13.44 36.04 10.91
CA LYS A 302 12.64 36.01 9.68
C LYS A 302 11.94 34.67 9.44
N LEU A 303 12.17 33.65 10.28
CA LEU A 303 11.53 32.34 10.23
C LEU A 303 10.82 32.00 11.55
N PRO A 304 9.74 32.73 11.91
CA PRO A 304 9.07 32.56 13.19
C PRO A 304 8.23 31.28 13.29
N ASP A 305 7.70 30.78 12.18
CA ASP A 305 6.76 29.66 12.15
C ASP A 305 6.95 28.73 10.94
N PHE A 306 6.22 27.62 10.90
CA PHE A 306 6.26 26.67 9.80
C PHE A 306 5.73 27.28 8.49
N PHE A 307 4.73 28.16 8.54
CA PHE A 307 4.14 28.72 7.33
C PHE A 307 5.11 29.68 6.61
N THR A 308 5.90 30.46 7.36
CA THR A 308 7.02 31.23 6.77
C THR A 308 8.11 30.30 6.21
N ALA A 309 8.39 29.18 6.87
CA ALA A 309 9.31 28.16 6.32
C ALA A 309 8.77 27.53 5.03
N LEU A 310 7.46 27.29 4.95
CA LEU A 310 6.78 26.79 3.75
C LEU A 310 6.85 27.80 2.60
N TYR A 311 6.67 29.09 2.90
CA TYR A 311 6.86 30.16 1.91
C TYR A 311 8.30 30.18 1.38
N PHE A 312 9.30 30.10 2.26
CA PHE A 312 10.71 30.00 1.86
C PHE A 312 10.98 28.74 1.01
N GLY A 313 10.44 27.59 1.41
CA GLY A 313 10.56 26.34 0.68
C GLY A 313 9.93 26.42 -0.71
N LEU A 314 8.75 27.03 -0.82
CA LEU A 314 8.05 27.23 -2.09
C LEU A 314 8.87 28.12 -3.03
N THR A 315 9.31 29.29 -2.58
CA THR A 315 10.08 30.23 -3.40
C THR A 315 11.45 29.67 -3.83
N THR A 316 12.06 28.83 -2.99
CA THR A 316 13.32 28.14 -3.28
C THR A 316 13.11 27.01 -4.29
N LEU A 317 12.11 26.15 -4.08
CA LEU A 317 11.85 24.99 -4.95
C LEU A 317 11.34 25.41 -6.32
N THR A 318 10.55 26.49 -6.40
CA THR A 318 10.12 27.07 -7.68
C THR A 318 11.21 27.93 -8.33
N THR A 319 12.41 28.01 -7.75
CA THR A 319 13.55 28.80 -8.25
C THR A 319 13.27 30.31 -8.39
N VAL A 320 12.23 30.81 -7.72
CA VAL A 320 11.89 32.25 -7.71
C VAL A 320 12.89 33.02 -6.85
N GLY A 321 13.17 32.49 -5.65
CA GLY A 321 14.25 32.95 -4.78
C GLY A 321 14.27 34.45 -4.53
N PHE A 322 13.21 35.02 -3.93
CA PHE A 322 13.14 36.46 -3.62
C PHE A 322 14.32 36.96 -2.76
N GLY A 323 14.94 36.07 -1.98
CA GLY A 323 16.12 36.38 -1.16
C GLY A 323 15.79 37.19 0.09
N ASP A 324 14.50 37.32 0.43
CA ASP A 324 13.99 37.99 1.62
C ASP A 324 14.27 37.18 2.90
N ILE A 325 14.16 35.85 2.79
CA ILE A 325 14.49 34.87 3.83
C ILE A 325 15.64 33.99 3.34
N VAL A 326 16.68 33.83 4.16
CA VAL A 326 17.82 32.96 3.90
C VAL A 326 18.25 32.26 5.20
N PRO A 327 18.74 31.00 5.13
CA PRO A 327 19.25 30.31 6.31
C PRO A 327 20.54 30.97 6.81
N VAL A 328 20.63 31.25 8.10
CA VAL A 328 21.82 31.84 8.74
C VAL A 328 22.71 30.77 9.36
N THR A 329 22.13 29.63 9.76
CA THR A 329 22.85 28.55 10.43
C THR A 329 23.60 27.65 9.45
N ALA A 330 24.62 26.94 9.93
CA ALA A 330 25.31 25.93 9.11
C ALA A 330 24.40 24.73 8.80
N GLU A 331 23.60 24.31 9.77
CA GLU A 331 22.64 23.20 9.64
C GLU A 331 21.53 23.54 8.65
N GLY A 332 20.95 24.75 8.74
CA GLY A 332 19.94 25.23 7.79
C GLY A 332 20.46 25.30 6.37
N ARG A 333 21.70 25.78 6.16
CA ARG A 333 22.34 25.77 4.83
C ARG A 333 22.53 24.35 4.28
N LEU A 334 22.85 23.38 5.13
CA LEU A 334 22.96 21.97 4.73
C LEU A 334 21.58 21.41 4.35
N VAL A 335 20.54 21.65 5.17
CA VAL A 335 19.17 21.21 4.90
C VAL A 335 18.68 21.77 3.56
N VAL A 336 18.88 23.06 3.30
CA VAL A 336 18.48 23.70 2.03
C VAL A 336 19.23 23.07 0.85
N SER A 337 20.54 22.87 0.98
CA SER A 337 21.37 22.29 -0.08
C SER A 337 20.91 20.87 -0.44
N VAL A 338 20.65 20.02 0.55
CA VAL A 338 20.11 18.66 0.33
C VAL A 338 18.70 18.70 -0.25
N SER A 339 17.86 19.62 0.20
CA SER A 339 16.48 19.77 -0.29
C SER A 339 16.42 20.19 -1.75
N ILE A 340 17.30 21.11 -2.17
CA ILE A 340 17.44 21.54 -3.58
C ILE A 340 17.91 20.36 -4.44
N LEU A 341 18.93 19.62 -4.00
CA LEU A 341 19.41 18.44 -4.73
C LEU A 341 18.31 17.36 -4.86
N ALA A 342 17.54 17.13 -3.81
CA ALA A 342 16.40 16.20 -3.85
C ALA A 342 15.31 16.67 -4.84
N GLY A 343 14.99 17.97 -4.86
CA GLY A 343 14.04 18.53 -5.82
C GLY A 343 14.48 18.36 -7.27
N ILE A 344 15.75 18.66 -7.56
CA ILE A 344 16.33 18.52 -8.90
C ILE A 344 16.43 17.04 -9.32
N ALA A 345 16.64 16.11 -8.39
CA ALA A 345 16.71 14.69 -8.70
C ALA A 345 15.34 14.05 -8.91
N ILE A 346 14.35 14.38 -8.08
CA ILE A 346 13.06 13.68 -8.02
C ILE A 346 12.07 14.25 -9.04
N ILE A 347 11.93 15.57 -9.13
CA ILE A 347 10.84 16.22 -9.90
C ILE A 347 10.98 15.96 -11.41
N PRO A 348 12.16 16.12 -12.05
CA PRO A 348 12.29 15.90 -13.49
C PRO A 348 12.01 14.46 -13.92
N VAL A 349 12.41 13.47 -13.12
CA VAL A 349 12.16 12.04 -13.40
C VAL A 349 10.65 11.74 -13.43
N GLN A 350 9.88 12.36 -12.55
CA GLN A 350 8.42 12.19 -12.54
C GLN A 350 7.73 13.04 -13.63
N LEU A 351 8.30 14.17 -14.01
CA LEU A 351 7.79 14.97 -15.12
C LEU A 351 7.99 14.27 -16.47
N SER A 352 9.08 13.51 -16.66
CA SER A 352 9.27 12.74 -17.90
C SER A 352 8.24 11.63 -18.06
N SER A 353 7.92 10.89 -16.98
CA SER A 353 6.87 9.86 -17.04
C SER A 353 5.49 10.46 -17.31
N LEU A 354 5.20 11.62 -16.73
CA LEU A 354 3.98 12.37 -17.03
C LEU A 354 3.94 12.85 -18.49
N ALA A 355 5.04 13.37 -19.02
CA ALA A 355 5.12 13.83 -20.40
C ALA A 355 4.86 12.67 -21.38
N GLU A 356 5.46 11.50 -21.15
CA GLU A 356 5.20 10.28 -21.92
C GLU A 356 3.73 9.87 -21.85
N ALA A 357 3.13 9.90 -20.65
CA ALA A 357 1.71 9.57 -20.47
C ALA A 357 0.78 10.52 -21.24
N ILE A 358 1.11 11.81 -21.32
CA ILE A 358 0.32 12.80 -22.08
C ILE A 358 0.51 12.62 -23.59
N VAL A 359 1.74 12.40 -24.06
CA VAL A 359 2.01 12.18 -25.49
C VAL A 359 1.30 10.91 -25.99
N ASN A 360 1.36 9.82 -25.21
CA ASN A 360 0.68 8.56 -25.54
C ASN A 360 -0.85 8.67 -25.47
N ARG A 361 -1.39 9.64 -24.72
CA ARG A 361 -2.83 9.95 -24.74
C ARG A 361 -3.24 10.58 -26.08
N GLY A 362 -2.39 11.43 -26.67
CA GLY A 362 -2.61 12.06 -27.97
C GLY A 362 -2.61 11.07 -29.14
N SER A 363 -1.76 10.04 -29.09
CA SER A 363 -1.76 8.96 -30.09
C SER A 363 -2.92 7.99 -29.93
N SER A 364 -3.44 7.82 -28.71
CA SER A 364 -4.62 6.97 -28.43
C SER A 364 -5.93 7.53 -28.99
N GLY A 365 -5.99 8.82 -29.31
CA GLY A 365 -7.10 9.45 -30.04
C GLY A 365 -7.00 9.37 -31.57
N ALA A 366 -5.83 9.02 -32.12
CA ALA A 366 -5.56 9.05 -33.55
C ALA A 366 -5.37 7.67 -34.21
N THR A 367 -5.23 6.59 -33.44
CA THR A 367 -5.23 5.22 -34.00
C THR A 367 -5.81 4.22 -33.01
N ALA A 368 -7.14 4.21 -32.86
CA ALA A 368 -7.88 2.99 -32.57
C ALA A 368 -8.13 2.19 -33.87
N GLY A 369 -7.22 2.28 -34.84
CA GLY A 369 -7.07 1.26 -35.86
C GLY A 369 -6.41 0.08 -35.17
N ALA A 370 -7.20 -0.96 -34.88
CA ALA A 370 -6.69 -2.26 -34.48
C ALA A 370 -5.42 -2.58 -35.28
N LYS A 371 -4.32 -2.96 -34.59
CA LYS A 371 -3.21 -3.61 -35.29
C LYS A 371 -3.84 -4.76 -36.10
N PRO A 372 -3.77 -4.75 -37.44
CA PRO A 372 -4.34 -5.83 -38.21
C PRO A 372 -3.62 -7.10 -37.74
N LEU A 373 -4.39 -8.09 -37.29
CA LEU A 373 -3.87 -9.43 -37.06
C LEU A 373 -3.20 -9.85 -38.36
N GLN A 374 -1.88 -9.88 -38.33
CA GLN A 374 -1.05 -10.16 -39.48
C GLN A 374 -1.27 -11.63 -39.84
N GLY A 375 -2.21 -11.88 -40.75
CA GLY A 375 -2.52 -13.24 -41.20
C GLY A 375 -3.88 -13.44 -41.88
N TYR A 376 -4.90 -12.61 -41.63
CA TYR A 376 -6.24 -12.82 -42.21
C TYR A 376 -6.83 -11.51 -42.74
N ALA A 377 -6.54 -11.18 -43.99
CA ALA A 377 -7.11 -10.03 -44.67
C ALA A 377 -8.50 -10.38 -45.24
N SER A 378 -9.57 -10.15 -44.48
CA SER A 378 -10.88 -9.97 -45.08
C SER A 378 -11.08 -8.48 -45.43
N SER A 379 -11.57 -8.21 -46.64
CA SER A 379 -11.71 -6.87 -47.22
C SER A 379 -13.00 -6.14 -46.82
N ALA A 380 -13.80 -6.72 -45.92
CA ALA A 380 -15.08 -6.15 -45.52
C ALA A 380 -14.87 -4.87 -44.68
N THR A 381 -15.38 -3.74 -45.20
CA THR A 381 -15.42 -2.46 -44.50
C THR A 381 -16.81 -2.24 -43.94
N CYS A 382 -16.92 -1.86 -42.67
CA CYS A 382 -18.22 -1.59 -42.06
C CYS A 382 -18.83 -0.32 -42.67
N GLY A 383 -20.00 -0.43 -43.29
CA GLY A 383 -20.71 0.71 -43.89
C GLY A 383 -21.21 1.77 -42.89
N LEU A 384 -21.24 1.45 -41.58
CA LEU A 384 -21.74 2.36 -40.55
C LEU A 384 -20.63 3.16 -39.85
N CYS A 385 -19.54 2.50 -39.44
CA CYS A 385 -18.46 3.13 -38.66
C CYS A 385 -17.10 3.13 -39.36
N GLY A 386 -16.99 2.56 -40.57
CA GLY A 386 -15.76 2.56 -41.36
C GLY A 386 -14.64 1.64 -40.83
N ALA A 387 -14.91 0.77 -39.85
CA ALA A 387 -13.92 -0.16 -39.34
C ALA A 387 -13.50 -1.17 -40.42
N THR A 388 -12.21 -1.55 -40.41
CA THR A 388 -11.60 -2.52 -41.34
C THR A 388 -10.91 -3.65 -40.57
N GLY A 389 -10.57 -4.75 -41.26
CA GLY A 389 -9.86 -5.89 -40.65
C GLY A 389 -10.77 -6.84 -39.87
N HIS A 390 -11.98 -7.09 -40.36
CA HIS A 390 -12.89 -8.07 -39.77
C HIS A 390 -12.36 -9.50 -39.99
N SER A 391 -12.74 -10.43 -39.11
CA SER A 391 -12.57 -11.86 -39.39
C SER A 391 -13.43 -12.24 -40.61
N PRO A 392 -12.99 -13.14 -41.52
CA PRO A 392 -13.78 -13.56 -42.66
C PRO A 392 -15.12 -14.22 -42.29
N GLU A 393 -15.29 -14.66 -41.04
CA GLU A 393 -16.54 -15.23 -40.51
C GLU A 393 -17.37 -14.25 -39.67
N ALA A 394 -16.97 -12.96 -39.62
CA ALA A 394 -17.66 -11.97 -38.81
C ALA A 394 -18.99 -11.55 -39.44
N ASN A 395 -20.11 -11.88 -38.78
CA ASN A 395 -21.44 -11.39 -39.17
C ASN A 395 -21.73 -9.97 -38.64
N PHE A 396 -20.96 -9.50 -37.65
CA PHE A 396 -21.15 -8.21 -37.00
C PHE A 396 -19.81 -7.49 -36.82
N CYS A 397 -19.84 -6.15 -36.88
CA CYS A 397 -18.67 -5.30 -36.69
C CYS A 397 -18.21 -5.34 -35.22
N TYR A 398 -16.91 -5.59 -34.98
CA TYR A 398 -16.35 -5.64 -33.62
C TYR A 398 -16.42 -4.30 -32.88
N ASN A 399 -16.50 -3.18 -33.62
CA ASN A 399 -16.44 -1.84 -33.05
C ASN A 399 -17.84 -1.26 -32.77
N CYS A 400 -18.82 -1.48 -33.64
CA CYS A 400 -20.15 -0.87 -33.54
C CYS A 400 -21.32 -1.87 -33.47
N ALA A 401 -21.03 -3.18 -33.54
CA ALA A 401 -22.02 -4.26 -33.55
C ALA A 401 -23.06 -4.22 -34.71
N ALA A 402 -22.86 -3.38 -35.74
CA ALA A 402 -23.68 -3.37 -36.94
C ALA A 402 -23.43 -4.64 -37.79
N PRO A 403 -24.43 -5.14 -38.54
CA PRO A 403 -24.23 -6.25 -39.47
C PRO A 403 -23.26 -5.83 -40.59
N LEU A 404 -22.35 -6.74 -40.98
CA LEU A 404 -21.32 -6.53 -42.00
C LEU A 404 -21.75 -6.96 -43.40
#